data_AF-A0A7S2AS49-F1
#
_entry.id   AF-A0A7S2AS49-F1
#
_cell.length_a   1.000
_cell.length_b   1.000
_cell.length_c   1.000
_cell.angle_alpha   90.00
_cell.angle_beta   90.00
_cell.angle_gamma   90.00
#
_symmetry.space_group_name_H-M   'P 1'
#
loop_
_entity.id
_entity.type
_entity.pdbx_description
1 polymer ?
#
loop_
_entity_poly.entity_id
_entity_poly.type
_entity_poly.pdbx_seq_one_letter_code
_entity_poly.pdbx_strand_id
1 'polypeptide(L)'
;AGRGHRTMAVSPMYDNYEGAKYVATKRIWLFGAEHEVKYFHLWHPLSDGKGIDYVFVDSPCYHRPGGLYYNAQEGVEYADNLFRFALFCIAALEAPLTVALGGATYGERVTFLANDWQSALVPVYLTHRMRPMHRYKDARCVFVVHNLG
;
A
#
# COMPACT_ATOMS: atom_id res chain seq x y z
N ALA A 1 2.55 -15.89 5.73
CA ALA A 1 2.00 -16.13 7.08
C ALA A 1 2.06 -17.60 7.54
N GLY A 2 1.37 -18.57 6.92
CA GLY A 2 1.34 -19.98 7.42
C GLY A 2 2.72 -20.65 7.61
N ARG A 3 3.69 -20.30 6.77
CA ARG A 3 5.09 -20.75 6.84
C ARG A 3 5.97 -19.99 7.87
N GLY A 4 5.39 -19.16 8.73
CA GLY A 4 6.10 -18.45 9.80
C GLY A 4 6.63 -17.06 9.44
N HIS A 5 6.49 -16.60 8.20
CA HIS A 5 6.83 -15.22 7.83
C HIS A 5 5.79 -14.23 8.35
N ARG A 6 6.25 -13.14 8.98
CA ARG A 6 5.44 -11.95 9.27
C ARG A 6 5.01 -11.31 7.94
N THR A 7 3.71 -11.17 7.70
CA THR A 7 3.17 -10.81 6.38
C THR A 7 2.16 -9.69 6.50
N MET A 8 2.38 -8.64 5.70
CA MET A 8 1.45 -7.52 5.53
C MET A 8 0.92 -7.51 4.10
N ALA A 9 -0.38 -7.29 3.95
CA ALA A 9 -1.02 -6.96 2.68
C ALA A 9 -1.44 -5.49 2.71
N VAL A 10 -0.99 -4.69 1.74
CA VAL A 10 -1.33 -3.26 1.65
C VAL A 10 -2.21 -3.01 0.44
N SER A 11 -3.33 -2.31 0.62
CA SER A 11 -4.29 -1.96 -0.44
C SER A 11 -4.83 -0.55 -0.22
N PRO A 12 -5.31 0.16 -1.25
CA PRO A 12 -6.16 1.32 -1.03
C PRO A 12 -7.42 0.96 -0.24
N MET A 13 -7.90 1.91 0.56
CA MET A 13 -9.18 1.85 1.26
C MET A 13 -10.24 2.46 0.36
N TYR A 14 -11.04 1.62 -0.31
CA TYR A 14 -12.10 2.05 -1.22
C TYR A 14 -13.43 2.27 -0.52
N ASP A 15 -13.61 1.67 0.65
CA ASP A 15 -14.79 1.79 1.49
C ASP A 15 -14.39 1.56 2.96
N ASN A 16 -15.34 1.77 3.86
CA ASN A 16 -15.21 1.48 5.28
C ASN A 16 -15.38 -0.03 5.52
N TYR A 17 -14.25 -0.72 5.72
CA TYR A 17 -14.27 -2.14 6.01
C TYR A 17 -14.55 -2.41 7.49
N GLU A 18 -15.53 -3.28 7.76
CA GLU A 18 -15.88 -3.67 9.12
C GLU A 18 -14.66 -4.22 9.88
N GLY A 19 -14.47 -3.74 11.12
CA GLY A 19 -13.37 -4.17 11.99
C GLY A 19 -12.01 -3.54 11.69
N ALA A 20 -11.84 -2.81 10.58
CA ALA A 20 -10.62 -2.08 10.30
C ALA A 20 -10.46 -0.89 11.26
N LYS A 21 -9.29 -0.76 11.89
CA LYS A 21 -9.02 0.26 12.92
C LYS A 21 -7.97 1.24 12.45
N TYR A 22 -8.20 2.53 12.67
CA TYR A 22 -7.17 3.55 12.46
C TYR A 22 -5.92 3.24 13.29
N VAL A 23 -4.74 3.30 12.66
CA VAL A 23 -3.46 2.98 13.31
C VAL A 23 -2.38 4.04 13.10
N ALA A 24 -2.42 4.83 12.02
CA ALA A 24 -1.43 5.86 11.77
C ALA A 24 -1.89 6.88 10.70
N THR A 25 -1.17 8.00 10.62
CA THR A 25 -1.29 9.00 9.55
C THR A 25 0.10 9.32 9.01
N LYS A 26 0.19 9.61 7.71
CA LYS A 26 1.42 10.10 7.06
C LYS A 26 1.10 11.18 6.04
N ARG A 27 2.00 12.14 5.92
CA ARG A 27 1.99 13.16 4.86
C ARG A 27 2.99 12.80 3.78
N ILE A 28 2.54 12.82 2.53
CA ILE A 28 3.29 12.41 1.34
C ILE A 28 3.35 13.56 0.35
N TRP A 29 4.56 14.03 0.04
CA TRP A 29 4.77 14.95 -1.07
C TRP A 29 4.64 14.23 -2.42
N LEU A 30 3.71 14.66 -3.27
CA LEU A 30 3.47 14.12 -4.61
C LEU A 30 2.82 15.19 -5.49
N PHE A 31 3.24 15.30 -6.75
CA PHE A 31 2.71 16.26 -7.73
C PHE A 31 2.63 17.71 -7.21
N GLY A 32 3.71 18.15 -6.56
CA GLY A 32 3.86 19.54 -6.12
C GLY A 32 3.06 19.93 -4.88
N ALA A 33 2.42 18.96 -4.21
CA ALA A 33 1.65 19.20 -2.99
C ALA A 33 1.86 18.09 -1.95
N GLU A 34 1.52 18.39 -0.70
CA GLU A 34 1.48 17.42 0.40
C GLU A 34 0.08 16.80 0.48
N HIS A 35 0.03 15.47 0.53
CA HIS A 35 -1.19 14.68 0.62
C HIS A 35 -1.18 13.87 1.91
N GLU A 36 -2.23 14.03 2.71
CA GLU A 36 -2.43 13.18 3.89
C GLU A 36 -2.99 11.82 3.47
N VAL A 37 -2.40 10.75 4.04
CA VAL A 37 -2.94 9.39 3.99
C VAL A 37 -3.08 8.84 5.40
N LYS A 38 -4.15 8.09 5.64
CA LYS A 38 -4.38 7.39 6.90
C LYS A 38 -4.20 5.90 6.68
N TYR A 39 -3.76 5.19 7.71
CA TYR A 39 -3.62 3.73 7.67
C TYR A 39 -4.65 3.12 8.60
N PHE A 40 -5.37 2.14 8.09
CA PHE A 40 -6.29 1.30 8.85
C PHE A 40 -5.78 -0.14 8.85
N HIS A 41 -5.89 -0.81 9.98
CA HIS A 41 -5.41 -2.18 10.16
C HIS A 41 -6.56 -3.12 10.45
N LEU A 42 -6.53 -4.28 9.80
CA LEU A 42 -7.37 -5.42 10.10
C LEU A 42 -6.48 -6.65 10.24
N TRP A 43 -6.53 -7.29 11.41
CA TRP A 43 -5.82 -8.55 11.62
C TRP A 43 -6.67 -9.72 11.12
N HIS A 44 -6.10 -10.54 10.24
CA HIS A 44 -6.73 -11.79 9.82
C HIS A 44 -5.99 -12.98 10.42
N PRO A 45 -6.58 -13.68 11.41
CA PRO A 45 -5.94 -14.82 12.04
C PRO A 45 -5.88 -16.02 11.07
N LEU A 46 -4.79 -16.77 11.19
CA LEU A 46 -4.60 -18.11 10.63
C LEU A 46 -4.39 -19.10 11.80
N SER A 47 -3.86 -20.30 11.53
CA SER A 47 -3.55 -21.27 12.58
C SER A 47 -2.36 -20.85 13.46
N ASP A 48 -2.30 -21.40 14.68
CA ASP A 48 -1.12 -21.34 15.57
C ASP A 48 -0.68 -19.92 15.95
N GLY A 49 -1.64 -19.00 16.14
CA GLY A 49 -1.35 -17.61 16.48
C GLY A 49 -0.70 -16.80 15.35
N LYS A 50 -0.61 -17.35 14.15
CA LYS A 50 -0.15 -16.66 12.94
C LYS A 50 -1.31 -15.91 12.30
N GLY A 51 -1.00 -14.99 11.41
CA GLY A 51 -2.01 -14.28 10.63
C GLY A 51 -1.39 -13.31 9.66
N ILE A 52 -2.25 -12.51 9.03
CA ILE A 52 -1.91 -11.51 8.04
C ILE A 52 -2.34 -10.15 8.58
N ASP A 53 -1.42 -9.19 8.53
CA ASP A 53 -1.72 -7.79 8.76
C ASP A 53 -2.28 -7.17 7.47
N TYR A 54 -3.58 -6.96 7.38
CA TYR A 54 -4.14 -6.15 6.31
C TYR A 54 -4.04 -4.67 6.70
N VAL A 55 -3.38 -3.88 5.86
CA VAL A 55 -3.25 -2.43 6.02
C VAL A 55 -3.90 -1.74 4.83
N PHE A 56 -4.90 -0.91 5.11
CA PHE A 56 -5.62 -0.14 4.12
C PHE A 56 -5.15 1.31 4.15
N VAL A 57 -4.78 1.84 2.99
CA VAL A 57 -4.37 3.23 2.81
C VAL A 57 -5.58 4.05 2.43
N ASP A 58 -5.99 4.92 3.34
CA ASP A 58 -7.12 5.82 3.20
C ASP A 58 -6.68 7.21 2.71
N SER A 59 -7.43 7.75 1.77
CA SER A 59 -7.27 9.09 1.19
C SER A 59 -8.54 9.45 0.42
N PRO A 60 -8.96 10.73 0.37
CA PRO A 60 -10.16 11.14 -0.38
C PRO A 60 -10.17 10.67 -1.85
N CYS A 61 -9.01 10.49 -2.48
CA CYS A 61 -8.92 10.08 -3.88
C CYS A 61 -9.40 8.63 -4.15
N TYR A 62 -9.47 7.77 -3.13
CA TYR A 62 -9.92 6.38 -3.27
C TYR A 62 -11.43 6.22 -3.14
N HIS A 63 -12.11 7.15 -2.47
CA HIS A 63 -13.56 7.08 -2.22
C HIS A 63 -14.33 7.64 -3.41
N ARG A 64 -14.81 6.76 -4.29
CA ARG A 64 -15.66 7.15 -5.42
C ARG A 64 -16.63 6.04 -5.81
N PRO A 65 -17.78 6.39 -6.40
CA PRO A 65 -18.67 5.41 -7.01
C PRO A 65 -18.05 4.82 -8.29
N GLY A 66 -18.43 3.58 -8.61
CA GLY A 66 -18.00 2.88 -9.82
C GLY A 66 -16.92 1.83 -9.56
N GLY A 67 -16.14 1.51 -10.60
CA GLY A 67 -15.07 0.53 -10.52
C GLY A 67 -13.83 1.07 -9.80
N LEU A 68 -12.85 0.19 -9.56
CA LEU A 68 -11.62 0.58 -8.86
C LEU A 68 -10.72 1.48 -9.72
N TYR A 69 -10.65 1.22 -11.02
CA TYR A 69 -9.77 1.91 -11.97
C TYR A 69 -10.48 2.29 -13.29
N TYR A 70 -11.71 1.79 -13.49
CA TYR A 70 -12.46 1.96 -14.73
C TYR A 70 -13.87 2.49 -14.43
N ASN A 71 -14.26 3.52 -15.16
CA ASN A 71 -15.62 4.07 -15.15
C ASN A 71 -16.45 3.33 -16.21
N ALA A 72 -17.27 2.37 -15.78
CA ALA A 72 -18.12 1.61 -16.67
C ALA A 72 -19.20 2.45 -17.36
N GLN A 73 -19.64 3.54 -16.74
CA GLN A 73 -20.65 4.44 -17.30
C GLN A 73 -20.10 5.27 -18.46
N GLU A 74 -18.84 5.71 -18.34
CA GLU A 74 -18.18 6.52 -19.38
C GLU A 74 -17.35 5.67 -20.36
N GLY A 75 -17.14 4.39 -20.07
CA GLY A 75 -16.38 3.47 -20.91
C GLY A 75 -14.87 3.74 -20.90
N VAL A 76 -14.36 4.46 -19.91
CA VAL A 76 -12.95 4.91 -19.84
C VAL A 76 -12.31 4.66 -18.48
N GLU A 77 -10.98 4.63 -18.46
CA GLU A 77 -10.22 4.66 -17.21
C GLU A 77 -10.34 6.03 -16.53
N TYR A 78 -10.24 6.05 -15.19
CA TYR A 78 -10.20 7.33 -14.49
C TYR A 78 -8.92 8.11 -14.80
N ALA A 79 -9.06 9.37 -15.21
CA ALA A 79 -7.94 10.23 -15.57
C ALA A 79 -6.91 10.44 -14.45
N ASP A 80 -7.31 10.27 -13.19
CA ASP A 80 -6.46 10.42 -12.02
C ASP A 80 -5.86 9.09 -11.51
N ASN A 81 -6.00 7.99 -12.25
CA ASN A 81 -5.40 6.69 -11.91
C ASN A 81 -3.89 6.81 -11.64
N LEU A 82 -3.17 7.57 -12.47
CA LEU A 82 -1.74 7.82 -12.26
C LEU A 82 -1.46 8.43 -10.88
N PHE A 83 -2.23 9.45 -10.48
CA PHE A 83 -2.09 10.10 -9.18
C PHE A 83 -2.38 9.11 -8.04
N ARG A 84 -3.51 8.42 -8.12
CA ARG A 84 -3.97 7.49 -7.07
C ARG A 84 -2.98 6.37 -6.84
N PHE A 85 -2.50 5.75 -7.91
CA PHE A 85 -1.58 4.62 -7.81
C PHE A 85 -0.16 5.06 -7.49
N ALA A 86 0.28 6.26 -7.89
CA ALA A 86 1.53 6.83 -7.42
C ALA A 86 1.48 7.13 -5.90
N LEU A 87 0.40 7.73 -5.41
CA LEU A 87 0.18 7.98 -3.98
C LEU A 87 0.18 6.66 -3.19
N PHE A 88 -0.56 5.67 -3.68
CA PHE A 88 -0.60 4.33 -3.10
C PHE A 88 0.79 3.69 -3.03
N CYS A 89 1.58 3.72 -4.10
CA CYS A 89 2.92 3.11 -4.13
C CYS A 89 3.84 3.72 -3.06
N ILE A 90 3.79 5.04 -2.86
CA ILE A 90 4.60 5.71 -1.83
C ILE A 90 4.06 5.39 -0.44
N ALA A 91 2.74 5.40 -0.24
CA ALA A 91 2.13 5.04 1.05
C ALA A 91 2.44 3.59 1.45
N ALA A 92 2.41 2.66 0.49
CA ALA A 92 2.81 1.26 0.71
C ALA A 92 4.28 1.12 1.12
N LEU A 93 5.16 1.98 0.60
CA LEU A 93 6.56 2.06 1.06
C LEU A 93 6.70 2.73 2.43
N GLU A 94 5.76 3.55 2.89
CA GLU A 94 5.80 4.13 4.24
C GLU A 94 5.19 3.21 5.30
N ALA A 95 4.28 2.31 4.91
CA ALA A 95 3.54 1.44 5.83
C ALA A 95 4.46 0.59 6.74
N PRO A 96 5.50 -0.12 6.24
CA PRO A 96 6.39 -0.91 7.09
C PRO A 96 7.16 -0.12 8.14
N LEU A 97 7.27 1.20 7.96
CA LEU A 97 8.06 2.09 8.80
C LEU A 97 7.21 3.00 9.68
N THR A 98 5.92 3.10 9.37
CA THR A 98 4.97 4.00 10.05
C THR A 98 4.00 3.22 10.93
N VAL A 99 3.53 2.06 10.46
CA VAL A 99 2.48 1.30 11.13
C VAL A 99 3.09 0.32 12.14
N ALA A 100 2.86 0.58 13.43
CA ALA A 100 3.32 -0.28 14.53
C ALA A 100 2.26 -1.34 14.85
N LEU A 101 2.56 -2.62 14.56
CA LEU A 101 1.65 -3.74 14.75
C LEU A 101 2.30 -4.77 15.68
N GLY A 102 1.58 -5.27 16.68
CA GLY A 102 2.16 -6.22 17.65
C GLY A 102 3.37 -5.65 18.41
N GLY A 103 3.36 -4.34 18.71
CA GLY A 103 4.38 -3.66 19.50
C GLY A 103 5.57 -3.08 18.73
N ALA A 104 5.69 -3.33 17.42
CA ALA A 104 6.78 -2.79 16.60
C ALA A 104 6.39 -2.59 15.13
N THR A 105 7.09 -1.71 14.43
CA THR A 105 7.00 -1.60 12.96
C THR A 105 7.57 -2.85 12.28
N TYR A 106 7.35 -2.99 10.98
CA TYR A 106 7.97 -4.05 10.18
C TYR A 106 9.45 -3.76 9.91
N GLY A 107 9.83 -2.48 9.90
CA GLY A 107 11.19 -2.03 9.67
C GLY A 107 11.60 -2.08 8.20
N GLU A 108 12.90 -1.97 7.96
CA GLU A 108 13.45 -1.76 6.61
C GLU A 108 13.91 -3.04 5.92
N ARG A 109 14.05 -4.15 6.65
CA ARG A 109 14.51 -5.43 6.09
C ARG A 109 13.33 -6.25 5.61
N VAL A 110 12.64 -5.74 4.60
CA VAL A 110 11.41 -6.33 4.04
C VAL A 110 11.58 -6.68 2.56
N THR A 111 10.76 -7.62 2.08
CA THR A 111 10.61 -7.90 0.64
C THR A 111 9.23 -7.45 0.21
N PHE A 112 9.18 -6.52 -0.74
CA PHE A 112 7.94 -6.05 -1.36
C PHE A 112 7.55 -7.00 -2.50
N LEU A 113 6.28 -7.39 -2.54
CA LEU A 113 5.66 -8.03 -3.69
C LEU A 113 4.70 -7.02 -4.31
N ALA A 114 5.08 -6.45 -5.44
CA ALA A 114 4.29 -5.47 -6.18
C ALA A 114 3.47 -6.20 -7.24
N ASN A 115 2.15 -6.23 -7.07
CA ASN A 115 1.20 -6.91 -7.94
C ASN A 115 0.62 -5.96 -8.98
N ASP A 116 0.82 -6.28 -10.26
CA ASP A 116 0.29 -5.56 -11.42
C ASP A 116 0.60 -4.05 -11.50
N TRP A 117 0.11 -3.43 -12.57
CA TRP A 117 0.40 -2.06 -12.97
C TRP A 117 0.06 -1.02 -11.90
N GLN A 118 -0.95 -1.27 -11.06
CA GLN A 118 -1.36 -0.38 -9.96
C GLN A 118 -0.27 -0.21 -8.90
N SER A 119 0.67 -1.17 -8.81
CA SER A 119 1.81 -1.10 -7.89
C SER A 119 3.17 -1.04 -8.59
N ALA A 120 3.19 -0.85 -9.92
CA ALA A 120 4.41 -0.86 -10.72
C ALA A 120 5.43 0.23 -10.36
N LEU A 121 5.00 1.30 -9.68
CA LEU A 121 5.90 2.36 -9.21
C LEU A 121 6.57 2.04 -7.87
N VAL A 122 6.19 0.97 -7.16
CA VAL A 122 6.86 0.53 -5.92
C VAL A 122 8.37 0.33 -6.12
N PRO A 123 8.86 -0.47 -7.10
CA PRO A 123 10.31 -0.64 -7.30
C PRO A 123 11.02 0.68 -7.68
N VAL A 124 10.35 1.57 -8.41
CA VAL A 124 10.88 2.87 -8.83
C VAL A 124 11.06 3.78 -7.62
N TYR A 125 10.01 3.97 -6.82
CA TYR A 125 10.07 4.81 -5.62
C TYR A 125 10.95 4.21 -4.52
N LEU A 126 10.99 2.88 -4.38
CA LEU A 126 11.95 2.21 -3.50
C LEU A 126 13.37 2.66 -3.84
N THR A 127 13.73 2.67 -5.13
CA THR A 127 15.09 2.95 -5.57
C THR A 127 15.41 4.44 -5.63
N HIS A 128 14.50 5.27 -6.13
CA HIS A 128 14.79 6.68 -6.44
C HIS A 128 14.23 7.67 -5.42
N ARG A 129 13.35 7.23 -4.53
CA ARG A 129 12.83 8.06 -3.43
C ARG A 129 13.36 7.59 -2.08
N MET A 130 13.26 6.30 -1.77
CA MET A 130 13.57 5.80 -0.42
C MET A 130 15.08 5.62 -0.17
N ARG A 131 15.82 5.01 -1.10
CA ARG A 131 17.27 4.78 -0.95
C ARG A 131 18.10 6.07 -0.83
N PRO A 132 17.81 7.17 -1.57
CA PRO A 132 18.49 8.44 -1.35
C PRO A 132 18.30 9.01 0.06
N MET A 133 17.20 8.66 0.74
CA MET A 133 16.95 9.00 2.15
C MET A 133 17.61 8.00 3.12
N HIS A 134 18.52 7.15 2.64
CA HIS A 134 19.18 6.08 3.40
C HIS A 134 18.26 5.01 3.99
N ARG A 135 17.03 4.88 3.49
CA ARG A 135 16.05 3.86 3.90
C ARG A 135 16.10 2.65 2.98
N TYR A 136 15.69 1.48 3.49
CA TYR A 136 15.47 0.25 2.71
C TYR A 136 16.72 -0.27 1.97
N LYS A 137 17.90 -0.15 2.58
CA LYS A 137 19.18 -0.60 2.00
C LYS A 137 19.14 -2.09 1.63
N ASP A 138 18.60 -2.91 2.52
CA ASP A 138 18.52 -4.37 2.34
C ASP A 138 17.20 -4.84 1.74
N ALA A 139 16.23 -3.94 1.53
CA ALA A 139 14.94 -4.33 0.97
C ALA A 139 15.07 -4.78 -0.49
N ARG A 140 14.18 -5.69 -0.89
CA ARG A 140 14.04 -6.15 -2.27
C ARG A 140 12.59 -5.98 -2.72
N CYS A 141 12.39 -5.88 -4.03
CA CYS A 141 11.07 -5.82 -4.62
C CYS A 141 10.98 -6.87 -5.73
N VAL A 142 9.92 -7.67 -5.71
CA VAL A 142 9.53 -8.58 -6.78
C VAL A 142 8.27 -8.00 -7.41
N PHE A 143 8.31 -7.81 -8.73
CA PHE A 143 7.14 -7.41 -9.50
C PHE A 143 6.43 -8.65 -10.03
N VAL A 144 5.13 -8.74 -9.79
CA VAL A 144 4.29 -9.90 -10.10
C VAL A 144 3.26 -9.47 -11.13
N VAL A 145 3.36 -10.05 -12.32
CA VAL A 145 2.44 -9.82 -13.44
C VAL A 145 1.36 -10.91 -13.41
N HIS A 146 0.10 -10.50 -13.30
CA HIS A 146 -1.07 -11.39 -13.37
C HIS A 146 -1.74 -11.29 -14.74
N ASN A 147 -1.66 -10.12 -15.39
CA ASN A 147 -2.20 -9.89 -16.71
C ASN A 147 -1.27 -8.97 -17.53
N LEU A 148 -1.12 -9.26 -18.83
CA LEU A 148 -0.37 -8.44 -19.80
C LEU A 148 -1.27 -7.54 -20.66
N GLY A 149 -2.59 -7.66 -20.52
CA GLY A 149 -3.58 -7.06 -21.43
C GLY A 149 -4.20 -8.09 -22.33
#